data_AF-A0A959SG66-F1
#
_entry.id   AF-A0A959SG66-F1
#
_cell.length_a   1.000
_cell.length_b   1.000
_cell.length_c   1.000
_cell.angle_alpha   90.00
_cell.angle_beta   90.00
_cell.angle_gamma   90.00
#
_symmetry.space_group_name_H-M   'P 1'
#
loop_
_entity.id
_entity.type
_entity.pdbx_description
1 polymer ?
#
loop_
_entity_poly.entity_id
_entity_poly.type
_entity_poly.pdbx_seq_one_letter_code
_entity_poly.pdbx_strand_id
1 'polypeptide(L)'
;MVKVGKTLPSGKKILNDIYLGFYYGAKIGILGLNGSGKSTLMRIIAGKDKNFDGDVHFSPGYSVGHLEQEPELDESKTVIEIVREGVQPIMDLLKEYEEVNNKFADEDVLNDPDKMDKLIARQGTLQDRIEAVDAWNIDQKLNIAMDALRCPEPDQKISVLSGGERRRVA
;
A
#
# COMPACT_ATOMS: atom_id res chain seq x y z
N MET A 1 12.14 14.41 12.94
CA MET A 1 11.24 15.58 13.11
C MET A 1 11.96 16.60 13.98
N VAL A 2 12.03 17.84 13.51
CA VAL A 2 12.75 18.93 14.18
C VAL A 2 11.77 20.08 14.39
N LYS A 3 11.52 20.42 15.67
CA LYS A 3 10.66 21.55 16.07
C LYS A 3 9.25 21.54 15.46
N VAL A 4 8.62 20.38 15.35
CA VAL A 4 7.31 20.28 14.68
C VAL A 4 6.20 20.88 15.53
N GLY A 5 5.51 21.89 14.99
CA GLY A 5 4.39 22.59 15.62
C GLY A 5 3.12 22.53 14.78
N LYS A 6 1.95 22.60 15.44
CA LYS A 6 0.67 22.68 14.71
C LYS A 6 -0.31 23.56 15.46
N THR A 7 -0.86 24.53 14.73
CA THR A 7 -1.96 25.38 15.17
C THR A 7 -3.20 25.10 14.32
N LEU A 8 -4.34 24.90 14.97
CA LEU A 8 -5.62 24.70 14.29
C LEU A 8 -6.18 26.03 13.78
N PRO A 9 -7.11 26.04 12.81
CA PRO A 9 -7.78 27.27 12.35
C PRO A 9 -8.47 28.06 13.46
N SER A 10 -8.86 27.38 14.55
CA SER A 10 -9.40 28.03 15.76
C SER A 10 -8.36 28.82 16.58
N GLY A 11 -7.10 28.85 16.15
CA GLY A 11 -5.98 29.46 16.88
C GLY A 11 -5.42 28.58 18.00
N LYS A 12 -6.04 27.43 18.30
CA LYS A 12 -5.54 26.50 19.32
C LYS A 12 -4.29 25.78 18.81
N LYS A 13 -3.17 25.96 19.51
CA LYS A 13 -1.94 25.19 19.30
C LYS A 13 -2.10 23.78 19.87
N ILE A 14 -1.99 22.76 19.01
CA ILE A 14 -2.21 21.35 19.37
C ILE A 14 -0.91 20.55 19.45
N LEU A 15 0.14 20.96 18.73
CA LEU A 15 1.49 20.42 18.86
C LEU A 15 2.48 21.57 19.13
N ASN A 16 3.38 21.36 20.08
CA ASN A 16 4.37 22.35 20.53
C ASN A 16 5.78 21.77 20.38
N ASP A 17 6.55 22.28 19.41
CA ASP A 17 7.98 22.04 19.25
C ASP A 17 8.39 20.56 19.41
N ILE A 18 7.73 19.67 18.66
CA ILE A 18 8.00 18.24 18.71
C ILE A 18 9.35 17.92 18.07
N TYR A 19 10.25 17.34 18.87
CA TYR A 19 11.49 16.72 18.41
C TYR A 19 11.37 15.21 18.58
N LEU A 20 11.44 14.49 17.47
CA LEU A 20 11.29 13.04 17.48
C LEU A 20 12.14 12.40 16.38
N GLY A 21 12.87 11.36 16.75
CA GLY A 21 13.61 10.48 15.84
C GLY A 21 13.05 9.07 15.90
N PHE A 22 12.95 8.42 14.74
CA PHE A 22 12.57 7.02 14.63
C PHE A 22 13.81 6.20 14.31
N TYR A 23 14.09 5.19 15.13
CA TYR A 23 15.16 4.24 14.88
C TYR A 23 14.60 3.02 14.16
N TYR A 24 15.42 2.40 13.32
CA TYR A 24 15.05 1.17 12.63
C TYR A 24 14.68 0.08 13.64
N GLY A 25 13.54 -0.59 13.41
CA GLY A 25 13.01 -1.64 14.28
C GLY A 25 12.31 -1.16 15.56
N ALA A 26 12.25 0.15 15.83
CA ALA A 26 11.58 0.68 17.01
C ALA A 26 10.05 0.47 16.93
N LYS A 27 9.45 -0.02 18.03
CA LYS A 27 8.00 -0.08 18.23
C LYS A 27 7.59 1.03 19.20
N ILE A 28 6.82 2.00 18.73
CA ILE A 28 6.50 3.21 19.50
C ILE A 28 4.98 3.33 19.67
N GLY A 29 4.52 3.35 20.92
CA GLY A 29 3.14 3.67 21.26
C GLY A 29 2.98 5.15 21.61
N ILE A 30 2.06 5.85 20.94
CA ILE A 30 1.76 7.27 21.22
C ILE A 30 0.51 7.33 22.12
N LEU A 31 0.68 7.84 23.33
CA LEU A 31 -0.37 7.94 24.35
C LEU A 31 -0.70 9.40 24.69
N GLY A 32 -1.88 9.63 25.23
CA GLY A 32 -2.34 10.97 25.63
C GLY A 32 -3.85 11.12 25.57
N LEU A 33 -4.38 12.19 26.18
CA LEU A 33 -5.81 12.48 26.23
C LEU A 33 -6.42 12.74 24.84
N ASN A 34 -7.75 12.67 24.72
CA ASN A 34 -8.42 13.09 23.49
C ASN A 34 -8.14 14.58 23.21
N GLY A 35 -7.83 14.90 21.96
CA GLY A 35 -7.44 16.26 21.57
C GLY A 35 -6.00 16.66 21.89
N SER A 36 -5.14 15.74 22.38
CA SER A 36 -3.69 15.99 22.59
C SER A 36 -2.87 16.03 21.30
N GLY A 37 -3.48 15.86 20.12
CA GLY A 37 -2.79 15.95 18.84
C GLY A 37 -2.21 14.64 18.30
N LYS A 38 -2.46 13.49 18.93
CA LYS A 38 -1.96 12.17 18.48
C LYS A 38 -2.25 11.88 17.00
N SER A 39 -3.52 11.94 16.61
CA SER A 39 -3.92 11.69 15.21
C SER A 39 -3.35 12.73 14.26
N THR A 40 -3.18 13.99 14.72
CA THR A 40 -2.53 15.04 13.94
C THR A 40 -1.05 14.75 13.72
N LEU A 41 -0.33 14.33 14.76
CA LEU A 41 1.06 13.90 14.66
C LEU A 41 1.21 12.72 13.70
N MET A 42 0.34 11.72 13.79
CA MET A 42 0.35 10.58 12.86
C MET A 42 0.08 11.01 11.40
N ARG A 43 -0.85 11.95 11.15
CA ARG A 43 -1.09 12.48 9.81
C ARG A 43 0.08 13.29 9.24
N ILE A 44 0.80 14.03 10.08
CA ILE A 44 2.04 14.73 9.69
C ILE A 44 3.11 13.70 9.30
N ILE A 45 3.31 12.65 10.11
CA ILE A 45 4.26 11.56 9.82
C ILE A 45 3.87 10.80 8.55
N ALA A 46 2.58 10.62 8.29
CA ALA A 46 2.06 10.01 7.07
C ALA A 46 2.15 10.92 5.83
N GLY A 47 2.58 12.19 5.99
CA GLY A 47 2.62 13.17 4.91
C GLY A 47 1.24 13.68 4.46
N LYS A 48 0.15 13.31 5.15
CA LYS A 48 -1.23 13.73 4.83
C LYS A 48 -1.53 15.16 5.28
N ASP A 49 -0.93 15.61 6.38
CA ASP A 49 -1.01 17.00 6.83
C ASP A 49 0.34 17.70 6.67
N LYS A 50 0.41 18.62 5.70
CA LYS A 50 1.63 19.38 5.37
C LYS A 50 1.66 20.79 5.98
N ASN A 51 0.56 21.20 6.62
CA ASN A 51 0.45 22.55 7.19
C ASN A 51 0.93 22.54 8.65
N PHE A 52 2.23 22.47 8.87
CA PHE A 52 2.83 22.46 10.20
C PHE A 52 4.11 23.31 10.21
N ASP A 53 4.52 23.75 11.39
CA ASP A 53 5.79 24.45 11.60
C ASP A 53 6.93 23.44 11.77
N GLY A 54 8.16 23.79 11.38
CA GLY A 54 9.34 22.92 11.54
C GLY A 54 9.51 21.90 10.41
N ASP A 55 10.33 20.87 10.65
CA ASP A 55 10.80 19.98 9.58
C ASP A 55 10.56 18.48 9.87
N VAL A 56 10.18 17.76 8.81
CA VAL A 56 10.07 16.30 8.79
C VAL A 56 10.95 15.76 7.68
N HIS A 57 11.92 14.92 8.04
CA HIS A 57 12.84 14.26 7.11
C HIS A 57 12.60 12.76 7.15
N PHE A 58 12.54 12.15 5.96
CA PHE A 58 12.49 10.71 5.78
C PHE A 58 13.81 10.22 5.18
N SER A 59 14.28 9.07 5.65
CA SER A 59 15.45 8.41 5.06
C SER A 59 15.12 7.97 3.64
N PRO A 60 16.05 8.15 2.66
CA PRO A 60 15.83 7.70 1.29
C PRO A 60 15.52 6.20 1.21
N GLY A 61 14.59 5.82 0.33
CA GLY A 61 14.20 4.44 0.10
C GLY A 61 13.16 3.86 1.08
N TYR A 62 12.70 4.63 2.07
CA TYR A 62 11.63 4.21 2.98
C TYR A 62 10.26 4.70 2.49
N SER A 63 9.26 3.83 2.60
CA SER A 63 7.85 4.17 2.43
C SER A 63 7.16 4.34 3.79
N VAL A 64 6.04 5.05 3.82
CA VAL A 64 5.21 5.22 5.02
C VAL A 64 3.82 4.65 4.74
N GLY A 65 3.43 3.62 5.48
CA GLY A 65 2.07 3.10 5.50
C GLY A 65 1.24 3.80 6.59
N HIS A 66 0.01 4.21 6.25
CA HIS A 66 -0.91 4.86 7.19
C HIS A 66 -2.30 4.22 7.13
N LEU A 67 -2.62 3.44 8.15
CA LEU A 67 -3.97 2.90 8.35
C LEU A 67 -4.81 3.93 9.11
N GLU A 68 -5.86 4.43 8.45
CA GLU A 68 -6.78 5.38 9.06
C GLU A 68 -7.66 4.73 10.12
N GLN A 69 -8.23 5.55 11.00
CA GLN A 69 -9.17 5.07 12.00
C GLN A 69 -10.44 4.51 11.36
N GLU A 70 -10.91 5.19 10.31
CA GLU A 70 -12.04 4.82 9.46
C GLU A 70 -11.51 4.64 8.04
N PRO A 71 -11.21 3.41 7.60
CA PRO A 71 -10.64 3.18 6.29
C PRO A 71 -11.66 3.43 5.18
N GLU A 72 -11.24 4.20 4.18
CA GLU A 72 -11.98 4.40 2.94
C GLU A 72 -11.64 3.29 1.95
N LEU A 73 -12.62 2.44 1.65
CA LEU A 73 -12.49 1.32 0.71
C LEU A 73 -13.53 1.47 -0.40
N ASP A 74 -13.17 1.06 -1.61
CA ASP A 74 -14.09 1.06 -2.76
C ASP A 74 -15.21 0.04 -2.55
N GLU A 75 -16.43 0.54 -2.36
CA GLU A 75 -17.61 -0.27 -2.04
C GLU A 75 -18.05 -1.19 -3.17
N SER A 76 -17.60 -0.90 -4.40
CA SER A 76 -17.91 -1.72 -5.57
C SER A 76 -17.05 -2.99 -5.66
N LYS A 77 -15.94 -3.04 -4.92
CA LYS A 77 -14.98 -4.15 -4.94
C LYS A 77 -15.32 -5.24 -3.92
N THR A 78 -14.73 -6.39 -4.15
CA THR A 78 -14.71 -7.56 -3.25
C THR A 78 -13.51 -7.46 -2.30
N VAL A 79 -13.53 -8.26 -1.23
CA VAL A 79 -12.43 -8.32 -0.27
C VAL A 79 -11.10 -8.62 -0.95
N ILE A 80 -11.05 -9.63 -1.83
CA ILE A 80 -9.81 -10.03 -2.50
C ILE A 80 -9.28 -8.96 -3.46
N GLU A 81 -10.17 -8.22 -4.11
CA GLU A 81 -9.78 -7.11 -4.98
C GLU A 81 -9.07 -6.01 -4.18
N ILE A 82 -9.63 -5.62 -3.02
CA ILE A 82 -8.97 -4.64 -2.13
C ILE A 82 -7.64 -5.18 -1.59
N VAL A 83 -7.59 -6.43 -1.13
CA VAL A 83 -6.35 -7.02 -0.58
C VAL A 83 -5.24 -7.07 -1.64
N ARG A 84 -5.59 -7.35 -2.89
CA ARG A 84 -4.63 -7.36 -4.03
C ARG A 84 -4.06 -5.98 -4.33
N GLU A 85 -4.76 -4.89 -4.05
CA GLU A 85 -4.23 -3.53 -4.19
C GLU A 85 -3.02 -3.28 -3.27
N GLY A 86 -2.98 -3.93 -2.10
CA GLY A 86 -1.84 -3.90 -1.20
C GLY A 86 -0.54 -4.43 -1.82
N VAL A 87 -0.65 -5.23 -2.87
CA VAL A 87 0.45 -5.79 -3.66
C VAL A 87 0.32 -5.47 -5.15
N GLN A 88 -0.32 -4.34 -5.50
CA GLN A 88 -0.59 -3.95 -6.88
C GLN A 88 0.62 -4.08 -7.83
N PRO A 89 1.85 -3.68 -7.47
CA PRO A 89 3.01 -3.84 -8.36
C PRO A 89 3.32 -5.29 -8.75
N ILE A 90 2.98 -6.25 -7.88
CA ILE A 90 3.11 -7.68 -8.15
C ILE A 90 1.99 -8.15 -9.07
N MET A 91 0.75 -7.71 -8.83
CA MET A 91 -0.39 -8.02 -9.68
C MET A 91 -0.22 -7.47 -11.10
N ASP A 92 0.29 -6.25 -11.24
CA ASP A 92 0.60 -5.63 -12.53
C ASP A 92 1.68 -6.41 -13.28
N LEU A 93 2.67 -6.94 -12.56
CA LEU A 93 3.73 -7.76 -13.16
C LEU A 93 3.18 -9.07 -13.74
N LEU A 94 2.32 -9.75 -13.00
CA LEU A 94 1.65 -10.98 -13.47
C LEU A 94 0.74 -10.70 -14.66
N LYS A 95 -0.02 -9.61 -14.60
CA LYS A 95 -0.89 -9.17 -15.70
C LYS A 95 -0.08 -8.85 -16.96
N GLU A 96 1.03 -8.12 -16.83
CA GLU A 96 1.90 -7.83 -17.98
C GLU A 96 2.45 -9.11 -18.59
N TYR A 97 2.86 -10.07 -17.76
CA TYR A 97 3.34 -11.38 -18.23
C TYR A 97 2.26 -12.15 -19.00
N GLU A 98 1.02 -12.15 -18.51
CA GLU A 98 -0.13 -12.76 -19.21
C GLU A 98 -0.40 -12.06 -20.56
N GLU A 99 -0.40 -10.73 -20.58
CA GLU A 99 -0.58 -9.95 -21.81
C GLU A 99 0.53 -10.23 -22.84
N VAL A 100 1.78 -10.37 -22.38
CA VAL A 100 2.92 -10.77 -23.23
C VAL A 100 2.73 -12.18 -23.77
N ASN A 101 2.28 -13.13 -22.94
CA ASN A 101 2.02 -14.50 -23.37
C ASN A 101 0.92 -14.57 -24.44
N ASN A 102 -0.15 -13.80 -24.28
CA ASN A 102 -1.26 -13.78 -25.24
C ASN A 102 -0.81 -13.26 -26.61
N LYS A 103 0.17 -12.35 -26.67
CA LYS A 103 0.72 -11.81 -27.93
C LYS A 103 1.51 -12.84 -28.73
N PHE A 104 1.96 -13.95 -28.14
CA PHE A 104 2.60 -15.02 -28.93
C PHE A 104 1.64 -15.71 -29.90
N ALA A 105 0.32 -15.59 -29.68
CA ALA A 105 -0.70 -16.12 -30.58
C ALA A 105 -1.08 -15.13 -31.71
N ASP A 106 -0.51 -13.91 -31.71
CA ASP A 106 -0.88 -12.85 -32.64
C ASP A 106 -0.19 -13.05 -34.00
N GLU A 107 -0.95 -13.01 -35.10
CA GLU A 107 -0.42 -13.28 -36.45
C GLU A 107 0.69 -12.29 -36.85
N ASP A 108 0.56 -11.05 -36.40
CA ASP A 108 1.55 -9.98 -36.62
C ASP A 108 2.89 -10.23 -35.93
N VAL A 109 2.90 -11.05 -34.88
CA VAL A 109 4.11 -11.46 -34.14
C VAL A 109 4.68 -12.74 -34.73
N LEU A 110 3.82 -13.70 -35.09
CA LEU A 110 4.24 -14.97 -35.69
C LEU A 110 4.93 -14.78 -37.05
N ASN A 111 4.50 -13.78 -37.82
CA ASN A 111 5.05 -13.50 -39.15
C ASN A 111 6.24 -12.53 -39.13
N ASP A 112 6.67 -12.05 -37.96
CA ASP A 112 7.74 -11.06 -37.81
C ASP A 112 8.79 -11.54 -36.78
N PRO A 113 9.94 -12.07 -37.23
CA PRO A 113 11.00 -12.56 -36.36
C PRO A 113 11.52 -11.52 -35.37
N ASP A 114 11.60 -10.24 -35.75
CA ASP A 114 12.11 -9.19 -34.86
C ASP A 114 11.13 -8.89 -33.72
N LYS A 115 9.82 -8.96 -33.99
CA LYS A 115 8.80 -8.84 -32.95
C LYS A 115 8.78 -10.05 -32.03
N MET A 116 8.94 -11.25 -32.58
CA MET A 116 9.03 -12.49 -31.81
C MET A 116 10.22 -12.43 -30.82
N ASP A 117 11.41 -12.06 -31.30
CA ASP A 117 12.62 -11.97 -30.48
C ASP A 117 12.48 -10.93 -29.35
N LYS A 118 11.87 -9.77 -29.64
CA LYS A 118 11.58 -8.75 -28.61
C LYS A 118 10.60 -9.26 -27.57
N LEU A 119 9.59 -10.02 -27.97
CA LEU A 119 8.59 -10.56 -27.06
C LEU A 119 9.20 -11.63 -26.14
N ILE A 120 10.04 -12.52 -26.68
CA ILE A 120 10.81 -13.50 -25.90
C ILE A 120 11.71 -12.79 -24.88
N ALA A 121 12.45 -11.76 -25.30
CA ALA A 121 13.31 -10.99 -24.39
C ALA A 121 12.51 -10.30 -23.26
N ARG A 122 11.34 -9.75 -23.58
CA ARG A 122 10.46 -9.13 -22.58
C ARG A 122 9.90 -10.18 -21.62
N GLN A 123 9.43 -11.32 -22.13
CA GLN A 123 8.95 -12.43 -21.33
C GLN A 123 10.02 -12.90 -20.33
N GLY A 124 11.26 -13.11 -20.79
CA GLY A 124 12.37 -13.50 -19.92
C GLY A 124 12.64 -12.48 -18.80
N THR A 125 12.67 -11.19 -19.13
CA THR A 125 12.84 -10.12 -18.12
C THR A 125 11.71 -10.10 -17.09
N LEU A 126 10.47 -10.36 -17.53
CA LEU A 126 9.32 -10.43 -16.62
C LEU A 126 9.39 -11.68 -15.73
N GLN A 127 9.80 -12.81 -16.29
CA GLN A 127 9.97 -14.06 -15.55
C GLN A 127 11.01 -13.90 -14.44
N ASP A 128 12.18 -13.33 -14.74
CA ASP A 128 13.23 -13.07 -13.73
C ASP A 128 12.70 -12.21 -12.58
N ARG A 129 11.90 -11.18 -12.90
CA ARG A 129 11.29 -10.30 -11.91
C ARG A 129 10.24 -11.03 -11.07
N ILE A 130 9.40 -11.85 -11.71
CA ILE A 130 8.35 -12.63 -11.04
C ILE A 130 8.97 -13.61 -10.05
N GLU A 131 10.05 -14.30 -10.45
CA GLU A 131 10.81 -15.20 -9.59
C GLU A 131 11.45 -14.44 -8.42
N ALA A 132 12.07 -13.29 -8.69
CA ALA A 132 12.73 -12.48 -7.66
C ALA A 132 11.79 -11.99 -6.53
N VAL A 133 10.52 -11.74 -6.85
CA VAL A 133 9.50 -11.36 -5.83
C VAL A 133 8.62 -12.52 -5.39
N ASP A 134 8.87 -13.73 -5.89
CA ASP A 134 8.07 -14.94 -5.64
C ASP A 134 6.56 -14.67 -5.86
N ALA A 135 6.24 -14.08 -7.02
CA ALA A 135 4.88 -13.68 -7.37
C ALA A 135 3.98 -14.86 -7.74
N TRP A 136 4.54 -16.00 -8.16
CA TRP A 136 3.75 -17.22 -8.43
C TRP A 136 2.97 -17.70 -7.20
N ASN A 137 3.51 -17.45 -6.01
CA ASN A 137 2.89 -17.82 -4.74
C ASN A 137 2.06 -16.69 -4.11
N ILE A 138 1.79 -15.60 -4.85
CA ILE A 138 1.15 -14.41 -4.27
C ILE A 138 -0.24 -14.71 -3.71
N ASP A 139 -1.07 -15.46 -4.43
CA ASP A 139 -2.44 -15.78 -3.97
C ASP A 139 -2.41 -16.59 -2.66
N GLN A 140 -1.47 -17.54 -2.53
CA GLN A 140 -1.30 -18.29 -1.28
C GLN A 140 -0.85 -17.37 -0.13
N LYS A 141 0.09 -16.45 -0.38
CA LYS A 141 0.53 -15.47 0.62
C LYS A 141 -0.60 -14.56 1.07
N LEU A 142 -1.42 -14.09 0.13
CA LEU A 142 -2.60 -13.26 0.43
C LEU A 142 -3.62 -14.04 1.26
N ASN A 143 -3.90 -15.29 0.92
CA ASN A 143 -4.82 -16.14 1.69
C ASN A 143 -4.32 -16.35 3.13
N ILE A 144 -3.04 -16.67 3.32
CA ILE A 144 -2.44 -16.82 4.66
C ILE A 144 -2.57 -15.51 5.47
N ALA A 145 -2.31 -14.36 4.84
CA ALA A 145 -2.44 -13.06 5.49
C ALA A 145 -3.90 -12.73 5.87
N MET A 146 -4.84 -12.99 4.96
CA MET A 146 -6.27 -12.82 5.20
C MET A 146 -6.78 -13.70 6.34
N ASP A 147 -6.36 -14.96 6.39
CA ASP A 147 -6.70 -15.89 7.46
C ASP A 147 -6.15 -15.41 8.81
N ALA A 148 -4.89 -14.97 8.84
CA ALA A 148 -4.24 -14.45 10.04
C ALA A 148 -4.96 -13.20 10.59
N LEU A 149 -5.45 -12.35 9.70
CA LEU A 149 -6.21 -11.14 10.03
C LEU A 149 -7.71 -11.41 10.22
N ARG A 150 -8.18 -12.65 9.99
CA ARG A 150 -9.60 -13.01 10.01
C ARG A 150 -10.44 -12.07 9.14
N CYS A 151 -9.97 -11.87 7.90
CA CYS A 151 -10.74 -11.17 6.89
C CYS A 151 -12.05 -11.93 6.58
N PRO A 152 -13.09 -11.25 6.09
CA PRO A 152 -14.28 -11.89 5.53
C PRO A 152 -13.94 -12.69 4.26
N GLU A 153 -14.95 -13.38 3.73
CA GLU A 153 -14.80 -14.21 2.53
C GLU A 153 -14.27 -13.39 1.33
N PRO A 154 -13.37 -13.95 0.50
CA PRO A 154 -12.71 -13.25 -0.60
C PRO A 154 -13.66 -12.57 -1.60
N ASP A 155 -14.77 -13.21 -1.93
CA ASP A 155 -15.76 -12.77 -2.93
C ASP A 155 -16.83 -11.82 -2.36
N GLN A 156 -16.85 -11.62 -1.04
CA GLN A 156 -17.80 -10.72 -0.39
C GLN A 156 -17.54 -9.26 -0.77
N LYS A 157 -18.59 -8.51 -1.06
CA LYS A 157 -18.50 -7.07 -1.39
C LYS A 157 -18.17 -6.23 -0.16
N ILE A 158 -17.35 -5.20 -0.35
CA ILE A 158 -16.98 -4.24 0.71
C ILE A 158 -18.20 -3.50 1.28
N SER A 159 -19.20 -3.22 0.45
CA SER A 159 -20.42 -2.50 0.82
C SER A 159 -21.22 -3.17 1.95
N VAL A 160 -21.11 -4.49 2.14
CA VAL A 160 -21.86 -5.24 3.16
C VAL A 160 -21.07 -5.47 4.46
N LEU A 161 -19.81 -5.04 4.52
CA LEU A 161 -18.93 -5.29 5.66
C LEU A 161 -19.20 -4.32 6.81
N SER A 162 -19.12 -4.83 8.04
CA SER A 162 -19.08 -4.00 9.24
C SER A 162 -17.79 -3.17 9.30
N GLY A 163 -17.79 -2.09 10.08
CA GLY A 163 -16.58 -1.25 10.25
C GLY A 163 -15.36 -2.02 10.80
N GLY A 164 -15.61 -3.02 11.66
CA GLY A 164 -14.54 -3.89 12.18
C GLY A 164 -13.97 -4.84 11.13
N GLU A 165 -14.79 -5.29 10.17
CA GLU A 165 -14.33 -6.12 9.05
C GLU A 165 -13.57 -5.28 8.01
N ARG A 166 -14.11 -4.11 7.65
CA ARG A 166 -13.41 -3.16 6.76
C ARG A 166 -12.01 -2.83 7.26
N ARG A 167 -11.85 -2.67 8.58
CA ARG A 167 -10.55 -2.40 9.20
C ARG A 167 -9.56 -3.57 9.16
N ARG A 168 -10.03 -4.82 9.03
CA ARG A 168 -9.14 -5.98 8.87
C ARG A 168 -8.71 -6.18 7.42
N VAL A 169 -9.53 -5.71 6.49
CA VAL A 169 -9.27 -5.74 5.04
C VAL A 169 -8.33 -4.61 4.60
N ALA A 170 -8.47 -3.41 5.17
CA ALA A 170 -7.66 -2.21 4.88
C ALA A 170 -6.22 -2.30 5.42
#